data_AF-A0A2T5BWA8-F1
#
_entry.id   AF-A0A2T5BWA8-F1
#
_cell.length_a   1.000
_cell.length_b   1.000
_cell.length_c   1.000
_cell.angle_alpha   90.00
_cell.angle_beta   90.00
_cell.angle_gamma   90.00
#
_symmetry.space_group_name_H-M   'P 1'
#
loop_
_entity.id
_entity.type
_entity.pdbx_description
1 polymer ?
#
loop_
_entity_poly.entity_id
_entity_poly.type
_entity_poly.pdbx_seq_one_letter_code
_entity_poly.pdbx_strand_id
1 'polypeptide(L)' 'MTGFQRWLLVVGILILSGIAIPYGALSGGTVSVEVFVFWCVFGAAVVVAIAAGVTRWRG' A
#
# COMPACT_ATOMS: atom_id res chain seq x y z
N MET A 1 -2.63 -16.59 13.66
CA MET A 1 -3.33 -15.55 12.86
C MET A 1 -3.73 -16.18 11.54
N THR A 2 -5.01 -16.18 11.22
CA THR A 2 -5.51 -16.79 9.97
C THR A 2 -4.93 -16.07 8.75
N GLY A 3 -4.95 -16.73 7.59
CA GLY A 3 -4.52 -16.13 6.32
C GLY A 3 -5.22 -14.82 5.99
N PHE A 4 -6.52 -14.78 6.28
CA PHE A 4 -7.37 -13.60 6.16
C PHE A 4 -6.89 -12.45 7.05
N GLN A 5 -6.66 -12.70 8.34
CA GLN A 5 -6.22 -11.67 9.28
C GLN A 5 -4.87 -11.04 8.88
N ARG A 6 -3.93 -11.86 8.40
CA ARG A 6 -2.64 -11.35 7.89
C ARG A 6 -2.82 -10.48 6.65
N TRP A 7 -3.67 -10.90 5.70
CA TRP A 7 -3.98 -10.11 4.51
C TRP A 7 -4.65 -8.78 4.88
N LEU A 8 -5.63 -8.81 5.79
CA LEU A 8 -6.31 -7.61 6.26
C LEU A 8 -5.36 -6.63 6.95
N LEU A 9 -4.41 -7.14 7.75
CA LEU A 9 -3.39 -6.31 8.38
C LEU A 9 -2.51 -5.62 7.33
N VAL A 10 -2.07 -6.34 6.29
CA VAL A 10 -1.29 -5.76 5.18
C VAL A 10 -2.09 -4.66 4.46
N VAL A 11 -3.37 -4.89 4.18
CA VAL A 11 -4.25 -3.88 3.58
C VAL A 11 -4.36 -2.65 4.49
N GLY A 12 -4.53 -2.85 5.80
CA GLY A 12 -4.55 -1.75 6.78
C GLY A 12 -3.27 -0.92 6.76
N ILE A 13 -2.10 -1.57 6.71
CA ILE A 13 -0.80 -0.88 6.58
C ILE A 13 -0.71 -0.09 5.28
N LEU A 14 -1.16 -0.65 4.16
CA LEU A 14 -1.19 0.06 2.88
C LEU A 14 -2.08 1.30 2.95
N ILE A 15 -3.27 1.20 3.55
CA ILE A 15 -4.15 2.37 3.73
C ILE A 15 -3.46 3.45 4.58
N LEU A 16 -2.91 3.07 5.74
CA LEU A 16 -2.24 4.01 6.63
C LEU A 16 -1.04 4.68 5.98
N SER A 17 -0.21 3.93 5.25
CA SER A 17 0.96 4.46 4.56
C SER A 17 0.59 5.39 3.40
N GLY A 18 -0.44 5.04 2.60
CA GLY A 18 -0.96 5.87 1.52
C GLY A 18 -1.54 7.21 1.99
N ILE A 19 -1.82 7.36 3.29
CA ILE A 19 -2.23 8.62 3.91
C ILE A 19 -1.03 9.32 4.55
N ALA A 20 -0.37 8.65 5.49
CA ALA A 20 0.61 9.27 6.38
C ALA A 20 1.89 9.72 5.64
N ILE A 21 2.30 8.99 4.60
CA ILE A 21 3.57 9.27 3.92
C ILE A 21 3.42 10.44 2.94
N PRO A 22 2.54 10.39 1.91
CA PRO A 22 2.48 11.45 0.90
C PRO A 22 1.90 12.76 1.46
N TYR A 23 0.95 12.68 2.40
CA TYR A 23 0.29 13.86 2.97
C TYR A 23 0.83 14.28 4.34
N GLY A 24 1.80 13.53 4.88
CA GLY A 24 2.48 13.85 6.15
C GLY A 24 3.97 13.99 5.92
N ALA A 25 4.69 12.86 5.89
CA ALA A 25 6.16 12.85 5.85
C ALA A 25 6.76 13.54 4.61
N LEU A 26 6.10 13.42 3.46
CA LEU A 26 6.48 14.05 2.20
C LEU A 26 5.67 15.33 1.91
N SER A 27 4.91 15.82 2.89
CA SER A 27 4.09 17.02 2.71
C SER A 27 4.94 18.29 2.71
N GLY A 28 4.50 19.30 1.96
CA GLY A 28 5.11 20.65 1.98
C GLY A 28 6.19 20.92 0.92
N GLY A 29 6.57 19.92 0.11
CA GLY A 29 7.45 20.11 -1.05
C GLY A 29 6.69 20.41 -2.35
N THR A 30 7.36 21.01 -3.34
CA THR A 30 6.90 20.96 -4.74
C THR A 30 6.86 19.50 -5.20
N VAL A 31 6.15 19.21 -6.30
CA VAL A 31 6.10 17.87 -6.91
C VAL A 31 7.52 17.31 -7.00
N SER A 32 7.82 16.30 -6.16
CA SER A 32 9.16 15.78 -5.98
C SER A 32 9.27 14.35 -6.52
N VAL A 33 10.49 13.98 -6.93
CA VAL A 33 10.80 12.62 -7.39
C VAL A 33 10.47 11.59 -6.30
N GLU A 34 10.59 11.96 -5.03
CA GLU A 34 10.29 11.10 -3.88
C GLU A 34 8.80 10.74 -3.81
N VAL A 35 7.91 11.72 -4.02
CA VAL A 35 6.47 11.48 -4.08
C VAL A 35 6.12 10.60 -5.28
N PHE A 36 6.74 10.83 -6.43
CA PHE A 36 6.56 9.98 -7.61
C PHE A 36 6.99 8.53 -7.35
N VAL A 37 8.20 8.32 -6.84
CA VAL A 37 8.74 6.99 -6.51
C VAL A 37 7.87 6.30 -5.47
N PHE A 38 7.42 7.02 -4.44
CA PHE A 38 6.50 6.49 -3.44
C PHE A 38 5.23 5.93 -4.08
N TRP A 39 4.56 6.70 -4.95
CA TRP A 39 3.34 6.24 -5.60
C TRP A 39 3.55 5.05 -6.54
N CYS A 40 4.69 4.99 -7.24
CA CYS A 40 5.04 3.83 -8.06
C CYS A 40 5.20 2.56 -7.22
N VAL A 41 5.97 2.62 -6.13
CA VAL A 41 6.20 1.48 -5.24
C VAL A 41 4.90 1.09 -4.52
N PHE A 42 4.15 2.08 -4.04
CA PHE A 42 2.86 1.87 -3.38
C PHE A 42 1.86 1.17 -4.30
N GLY A 43 1.73 1.64 -5.54
CA GLY A 43 0.88 1.01 -6.55
C GLY A 43 1.25 -0.45 -6.81
N ALA A 44 2.55 -0.75 -6.94
CA ALA A 44 3.02 -2.12 -7.09
C ALA A 44 2.68 -3.00 -5.87
N ALA A 45 2.84 -2.46 -4.66
CA ALA A 45 2.48 -3.17 -3.43
C ALA A 45 0.96 -3.46 -3.35
N VAL A 46 0.11 -2.52 -3.78
CA VAL A 46 -1.34 -2.72 -3.88
C VAL A 46 -1.68 -3.82 -4.88
N VAL A 47 -1.06 -3.82 -6.08
CA VAL A 47 -1.25 -4.88 -7.08
C VAL A 47 -0.90 -6.25 -6.50
N VAL A 48 0.22 -6.37 -5.80
CA VAL A 48 0.62 -7.62 -5.13
C VAL A 48 -0.38 -8.04 -4.06
N ALA A 49 -0.87 -7.10 -3.24
CA ALA A 49 -1.85 -7.40 -2.20
C ALA A 49 -3.18 -7.89 -2.78
N ILE A 50 -3.64 -7.30 -3.89
CA ILE A 50 -4.83 -7.74 -4.63
C ILE A 50 -4.60 -9.13 -5.23
N ALA A 51 -3.50 -9.34 -5.94
CA ALA A 51 -3.17 -10.62 -6.55
C ALA A 51 -3.07 -11.75 -5.51
N ALA A 52 -2.47 -11.48 -4.35
CA ALA A 52 -2.39 -12.42 -3.24
C ALA A 52 -3.77 -12.71 -2.62
N GLY A 53 -4.66 -11.72 -2.53
CA GLY A 53 -6.04 -11.92 -2.09
C GLY A 53 -6.83 -12.79 -3.06
N VAL A 54 -6.75 -12.45 -4.36
CA VAL A 54 -7.47 -13.16 -5.43
C VAL A 54 -6.99 -14.61 -5.57
N THR A 55 -5.68 -14.86 -5.56
CA THR A 55 -5.15 -16.23 -5.70
C THR A 55 -5.50 -17.12 -4.51
N ARG A 56 -5.50 -16.56 -3.30
CA ARG A 56 -5.69 -17.34 -2.09
C ARG A 56 -7.15 -17.69 -1.80
N TRP A 57 -8.11 -16.87 -2.27
CA TRP A 57 -9.52 -16.97 -1.87
C TRP A 57 -10.44 -17.30 -3.05
N ARG A 58 -9.86 -17.67 -4.20
CA ARG A 58 -10.57 -18.18 -5.39
C ARG A 58 -10.98 -19.66 -5.28
N GLY A 59 -11.06 -20.21 -4.08
CA GLY A 59 -11.44 -21.61 -3.82
C GLY A 59 -12.24 -21.72 -2.53
#